data_AF-A0A973IWN5-F1
#
_entry.id   AF-A0A973IWN5-F1
#
_cell.length_a   1.000
_cell.length_b   1.000
_cell.length_c   1.000
_cell.angle_alpha   90.00
_cell.angle_beta   90.00
_cell.angle_gamma   90.00
#
_symmetry.space_group_name_H-M   'P 1'
#
loop_
_entity.id
_entity.type
_entity.pdbx_description
1 polymer ?
#
loop_
_entity_poly.entity_id
_entity_poly.type
_entity_poly.pdbx_seq_one_letter_code
_entity_poly.pdbx_strand_id
1 'polypeptide(L)'
;MKALYYLFIVMLTAGISSCATTVKFPVSQIAPAADGTVKVKKDKNNNYLIAVNVKYLANPDRLTPPRSVYVVWAETEEGITKNIGRLVSNRSNKGSMKTSTPFNPVRIFITAEDEGTVTFPGRQELFRTEKFRVKAFKLF
;
A
#
# COMPACT_ATOMS: atom_id res chain seq x y z
N MET A 1 -25.80 -29.87 28.72
CA MET A 1 -25.03 -28.64 29.04
C MET A 1 -23.61 -28.64 28.48
N LYS A 2 -22.81 -29.71 28.62
CA LYS A 2 -21.45 -29.78 28.05
C LYS A 2 -21.40 -29.75 26.52
N ALA A 3 -22.35 -30.41 25.84
CA ALA A 3 -22.43 -30.39 24.37
C ALA A 3 -22.72 -28.99 23.79
N LEU A 4 -23.54 -28.20 24.49
CA LEU A 4 -23.85 -26.81 24.11
C LEU A 4 -22.61 -25.89 24.30
N TYR A 5 -21.80 -26.17 25.33
CA TYR A 5 -20.53 -25.50 25.59
C TYR A 5 -19.48 -25.82 24.51
N TYR A 6 -19.38 -27.08 24.06
CA TYR A 6 -18.51 -27.43 22.93
C TYR A 6 -18.96 -26.82 21.61
N LEU A 7 -20.29 -26.71 21.36
CA LEU A 7 -20.83 -26.04 20.18
C LEU A 7 -20.47 -24.54 20.16
N PHE A 8 -20.50 -23.89 21.33
CA PHE A 8 -20.09 -22.49 21.48
C PHE A 8 -18.59 -22.28 21.26
N ILE A 9 -17.74 -23.23 21.69
CA ILE A 9 -16.29 -23.17 21.50
C ILE A 9 -15.90 -23.37 20.03
N VAL A 10 -16.58 -24.26 19.30
CA VAL A 10 -16.33 -24.48 17.86
C VAL A 10 -16.78 -23.28 17.01
N MET A 11 -17.84 -22.58 17.42
CA MET A 11 -18.31 -21.38 16.71
C MET A 11 -17.40 -20.15 16.94
N LEU A 12 -16.66 -20.12 18.06
CA LEU A 12 -15.74 -19.02 18.40
C LEU A 12 -14.41 -19.05 17.62
N THR A 13 -14.03 -20.21 17.05
CA THR A 13 -12.76 -20.39 16.32
C THR A 13 -12.89 -20.23 14.81
N ALA A 14 -14.08 -19.92 14.28
CA ALA A 14 -14.27 -19.50 12.89
C ALA A 14 -13.71 -18.07 12.66
N GLY A 15 -12.41 -17.92 12.88
CA GLY A 15 -11.66 -16.69 12.69
C GLY A 15 -11.62 -16.32 11.20
N ILE A 16 -12.24 -15.19 10.88
CA ILE A 16 -12.31 -14.54 9.58
C ILE A 16 -10.89 -14.36 9.00
N SER A 17 -10.44 -15.29 8.16
CA SER A 17 -9.13 -15.25 7.48
C SER A 17 -9.14 -14.25 6.31
N SER A 18 -9.25 -12.95 6.61
CA SER A 18 -9.22 -11.94 5.55
C SER A 18 -7.83 -11.91 4.90
N CYS A 19 -7.73 -12.50 3.71
CA CYS A 19 -6.51 -12.64 2.92
C CYS A 19 -6.07 -11.26 2.43
N ALA A 20 -4.82 -10.89 2.73
CA ALA A 20 -4.21 -9.69 2.20
C ALA A 20 -3.40 -10.01 0.94
N THR A 21 -3.44 -9.10 -0.03
CA THR A 21 -2.61 -9.15 -1.23
C THR A 21 -1.34 -8.36 -0.97
N THR A 22 -0.19 -9.03 -1.01
CA THR A 22 1.12 -8.39 -0.86
C THR A 22 1.79 -8.36 -2.23
N VAL A 23 2.25 -7.17 -2.64
CA VAL A 23 2.92 -6.92 -3.91
C VAL A 23 4.25 -6.26 -3.61
N LYS A 24 5.33 -6.73 -4.24
CA LYS A 24 6.64 -6.08 -4.17
C LYS A 24 6.75 -5.04 -5.27
N PHE A 25 7.42 -3.93 -4.98
CA PHE A 25 7.87 -3.05 -6.05
C PHE A 25 9.07 -3.68 -6.77
N PRO A 26 9.22 -3.46 -8.08
CA PRO A 26 10.46 -3.76 -8.79
C PRO A 26 11.59 -2.85 -8.28
N VAL A 27 12.83 -3.20 -8.64
CA VAL A 27 14.01 -2.37 -8.32
C VAL A 27 13.85 -0.99 -8.95
N SER A 28 14.05 0.05 -8.16
CA SER A 28 14.00 1.43 -8.63
C SER A 28 15.23 1.79 -9.44
N GLN A 29 15.06 2.49 -10.57
CA GLN A 29 16.18 3.06 -11.31
C GLN A 29 16.79 4.29 -10.61
N ILE A 30 16.00 5.00 -9.81
CA ILE A 30 16.42 6.23 -9.11
C ILE A 30 17.00 5.90 -7.73
N ALA A 31 16.45 4.90 -7.04
CA ALA A 31 16.92 4.47 -5.72
C ALA A 31 17.14 2.94 -5.68
N PRO A 32 18.20 2.39 -6.33
CA PRO A 32 18.39 0.94 -6.48
C PRO A 32 18.46 0.14 -5.18
N ALA A 33 18.92 0.78 -4.09
CA ALA A 33 18.98 0.15 -2.77
C ALA A 33 17.62 0.05 -2.07
N ALA A 34 16.62 0.85 -2.49
CA ALA A 34 15.34 0.91 -1.84
C ALA A 34 14.51 -0.34 -2.15
N ASP A 35 13.97 -0.97 -1.10
CA ASP A 35 13.17 -2.20 -1.19
C ASP A 35 11.78 -1.93 -0.64
N GLY A 36 10.77 -2.01 -1.51
CA GLY A 36 9.42 -1.60 -1.21
C GLY A 36 8.38 -2.71 -1.35
N THR A 37 7.36 -2.64 -0.49
CA THR A 37 6.23 -3.56 -0.47
C THR A 37 4.92 -2.82 -0.25
N VAL A 38 3.87 -3.31 -0.89
CA VAL A 38 2.49 -2.86 -0.72
C VAL A 38 1.67 -4.03 -0.23
N LYS A 39 0.86 -3.81 0.80
CA LYS A 39 -0.14 -4.77 1.28
C LYS A 39 -1.51 -4.13 1.16
N VAL A 40 -2.40 -4.78 0.40
CA VAL A 40 -3.78 -4.34 0.19
C VAL A 40 -4.73 -5.40 0.75
N LYS A 41 -5.72 -4.96 1.52
CA LYS A 41 -6.72 -5.82 2.15
C LYS A 41 -8.09 -5.16 2.09
N LYS A 42 -9.12 -5.92 1.72
CA LYS A 42 -10.49 -5.45 1.81
C LYS A 42 -11.00 -5.58 3.25
N ASP A 43 -11.57 -4.51 3.81
CA ASP A 43 -12.18 -4.51 5.14
C ASP A 43 -13.66 -4.92 5.09
N LYS A 44 -14.31 -4.95 6.26
CA LYS A 44 -15.73 -5.35 6.39
C LYS A 44 -16.70 -4.33 5.77
N ASN A 45 -16.25 -3.09 5.58
CA ASN A 45 -17.02 -1.99 4.99
C ASN A 45 -16.78 -1.88 3.48
N ASN A 46 -16.15 -2.89 2.87
CA ASN A 46 -15.74 -2.92 1.48
C ASN A 46 -14.72 -1.85 1.06
N ASN A 47 -14.04 -1.22 2.01
CA ASN A 47 -12.90 -0.35 1.70
C ASN A 47 -11.62 -1.17 1.54
N TYR A 48 -10.63 -0.58 0.88
CA TYR A 48 -9.32 -1.15 0.64
C TYR A 48 -8.29 -0.49 1.56
N LEU A 49 -7.88 -1.24 2.58
CA LEU A 49 -6.77 -0.88 3.46
C LEU A 49 -5.46 -1.10 2.73
N ILE A 50 -4.69 -0.04 2.55
CA ILE A 50 -3.42 -0.03 1.83
C ILE A 50 -2.30 0.31 2.82
N ALA A 51 -1.29 -0.55 2.91
CA ALA A 51 -0.08 -0.31 3.68
C ALA A 51 1.14 -0.39 2.77
N VAL A 52 1.89 0.71 2.69
CA VAL A 52 3.13 0.80 1.91
C VAL A 52 4.30 0.88 2.87
N ASN A 53 5.33 0.07 2.63
CA ASN A 53 6.56 0.08 3.42
C ASN A 53 7.75 0.01 2.47
N VAL A 54 8.70 0.91 2.65
CA VAL A 54 9.94 0.97 1.88
C VAL A 54 11.12 1.01 2.85
N LYS A 55 12.10 0.13 2.64
CA LYS A 55 13.37 0.10 3.38
C LYS A 55 14.47 0.72 2.52
N TYR A 56 15.53 1.20 3.17
CA TYR A 56 16.70 1.79 2.51
C TYR A 56 16.34 2.94 1.57
N LEU A 57 15.28 3.68 1.92
CA LEU A 57 14.77 4.81 1.15
C LEU A 57 15.60 6.06 1.45
N ALA A 58 16.27 6.60 0.45
CA ALA A 58 16.97 7.87 0.57
C ALA A 58 15.97 9.01 0.88
N ASN A 59 16.39 10.00 1.67
CA ASN A 59 15.61 11.21 1.89
C ASN A 59 15.39 11.94 0.54
N PRO A 60 14.17 12.42 0.22
CA PRO A 60 13.87 13.07 -1.07
C PRO A 60 14.76 14.27 -1.42
N ASP A 61 15.29 14.97 -0.41
CA ASP A 61 16.25 16.09 -0.57
C ASP A 61 17.60 15.66 -1.15
N ARG A 62 17.93 14.36 -1.08
CA ARG A 62 19.16 13.76 -1.63
C ARG A 62 19.00 13.24 -3.05
N LEU A 63 17.81 13.38 -3.65
CA LEU A 63 17.60 13.01 -5.05
C LEU A 63 18.18 14.07 -5.99
N THR A 64 18.27 13.73 -7.27
CA THR A 64 18.65 14.68 -8.33
C THR A 64 17.60 14.64 -9.44
N PRO A 65 16.84 15.73 -9.68
CA PRO A 65 16.77 16.92 -8.82
C PRO A 65 16.24 16.59 -7.40
N PRO A 66 16.56 17.41 -6.38
CA PRO A 66 16.05 17.22 -5.02
C PRO A 66 14.54 17.49 -4.96
N ARG A 67 13.86 16.82 -4.03
CA ARG A 67 12.42 16.95 -3.76
C ARG A 67 12.16 17.05 -2.26
N SER A 68 10.90 17.27 -1.87
CA SER A 68 10.55 17.46 -0.47
C SER A 68 9.86 16.24 0.15
N VAL A 69 9.06 15.51 -0.63
CA VAL A 69 8.25 14.39 -0.10
C VAL A 69 8.14 13.25 -1.10
N TYR A 70 7.78 12.07 -0.60
CA TYR A 70 7.31 10.98 -1.44
C TYR A 70 5.80 10.85 -1.35
N VAL A 71 5.14 10.86 -2.51
CA VAL A 71 3.69 10.68 -2.63
C VAL A 71 3.38 9.30 -3.17
N VAL A 72 2.42 8.63 -2.55
CA VAL A 72 1.92 7.33 -2.99
C VAL A 72 0.66 7.56 -3.81
N TRP A 73 0.62 6.91 -4.97
CA TRP A 73 -0.49 6.97 -5.91
C TRP A 73 -1.13 5.61 -6.10
N ALA A 74 -2.44 5.61 -6.35
CA ALA A 74 -3.18 4.43 -6.79
C ALA A 74 -3.79 4.67 -8.16
N GLU A 75 -3.60 3.71 -9.08
CA GLU A 75 -4.39 3.59 -10.31
C GLU A 75 -5.64 2.75 -10.00
N THR A 76 -6.81 3.23 -10.41
CA THR A 76 -8.08 2.49 -10.31
C THR A 76 -8.32 1.61 -11.55
N GLU A 77 -9.34 0.75 -11.50
CA GLU A 77 -9.72 -0.08 -12.66
C GLU A 77 -10.09 0.76 -13.89
N GLU A 78 -10.62 1.96 -13.69
CA GLU A 78 -10.97 2.93 -14.73
C GLU A 78 -9.75 3.70 -15.28
N GLY A 79 -8.54 3.37 -14.82
CA GLY A 79 -7.30 4.05 -15.23
C GLY A 79 -7.08 5.41 -14.58
N ILE A 80 -7.88 5.77 -13.58
CA ILE A 80 -7.75 7.05 -12.86
C ILE A 80 -6.63 6.94 -11.84
N THR A 81 -5.73 7.91 -11.84
CA THR A 81 -4.67 8.02 -10.84
C THR A 81 -5.11 8.93 -9.69
N LYS A 82 -4.95 8.48 -8.45
CA LYS A 82 -5.31 9.24 -7.24
C LYS A 82 -4.16 9.28 -6.25
N ASN A 83 -3.89 10.46 -5.69
CA ASN A 83 -3.01 10.63 -4.54
C ASN A 83 -3.68 9.97 -3.32
N ILE A 84 -3.00 9.02 -2.69
CA ILE A 84 -3.54 8.28 -1.52
C ILE A 84 -2.78 8.58 -0.22
N GLY A 85 -1.80 9.49 -0.28
CA GLY A 85 -1.05 9.96 0.88
C GLY A 85 0.45 10.05 0.63
N ARG A 86 1.18 10.46 1.67
CA ARG A 86 2.64 10.58 1.67
C ARG A 86 3.29 9.45 2.46
N LEU A 87 4.49 9.05 2.07
CA LEU A 87 5.33 8.24 2.95
C LEU A 87 5.88 9.11 4.07
N VAL A 88 5.80 8.60 5.29
CA VAL A 88 6.52 9.16 6.43
C VAL A 88 7.83 8.40 6.58
N SER A 89 8.94 9.11 6.36
CA SER A 89 10.29 8.57 6.53
C SER A 89 10.76 8.69 7.97
N ASN A 90 11.49 7.70 8.46
CA ASN A 90 12.14 7.73 9.78
C ASN A 90 13.67 7.79 9.67
N ARG A 91 14.35 7.95 10.82
CA ARG A 91 15.82 8.04 10.92
C ARG A 91 16.57 6.78 10.46
N SER A 92 15.87 5.66 10.24
CA SER A 92 16.45 4.40 9.77
C SER A 92 16.24 4.17 8.26
N ASN A 93 16.01 5.24 7.49
CA ASN A 93 15.75 5.20 6.05
C ASN A 93 14.58 4.25 5.69
N LYS A 94 13.53 4.24 6.52
CA LYS A 94 12.29 3.51 6.23
C LYS A 94 11.15 4.50 6.00
N GLY A 95 10.50 4.39 4.84
CA GLY A 95 9.27 5.11 4.51
C GLY A 95 8.06 4.21 4.76
N SER A 96 7.00 4.75 5.38
CA SER A 96 5.76 4.00 5.55
C SER A 96 4.52 4.87 5.43
N MET A 97 3.42 4.26 4.97
CA MET A 97 2.10 4.87 4.91
C MET A 97 1.03 3.80 5.13
N LYS A 98 -0.05 4.17 5.82
CA LYS A 98 -1.28 3.39 5.90
C LYS A 98 -2.45 4.28 5.58
N THR A 99 -3.37 3.81 4.74
CA THR A 99 -4.58 4.53 4.36
C THR A 99 -5.71 3.56 4.03
N SER A 100 -6.91 4.10 3.85
CA SER A 100 -8.08 3.37 3.37
C SER A 100 -8.70 4.10 2.20
N THR A 101 -9.13 3.36 1.19
CA THR A 101 -9.77 3.92 -0.02
C THR A 101 -11.09 3.21 -0.29
N PRO A 102 -12.13 3.92 -0.77
CA PRO A 102 -13.40 3.29 -1.13
C PRO A 102 -13.35 2.61 -2.51
N PHE A 103 -12.29 2.84 -3.29
CA PHE A 103 -12.11 2.32 -4.64
C PHE A 103 -11.06 1.21 -4.67
N ASN A 104 -11.16 0.30 -5.65
CA ASN A 104 -10.22 -0.81 -5.82
C ASN A 104 -8.92 -0.33 -6.52
N PRO A 105 -7.75 -0.40 -5.87
CA PRO A 105 -6.49 -0.11 -6.55
C PRO A 105 -6.04 -1.33 -7.38
N VAL A 106 -5.68 -1.10 -8.64
CA VAL A 106 -5.06 -2.12 -9.51
C VAL A 106 -3.54 -1.97 -9.63
N ARG A 107 -3.01 -0.81 -9.24
CA ARG A 107 -1.58 -0.52 -9.26
C ARG A 107 -1.26 0.55 -8.24
N ILE A 108 -0.12 0.42 -7.57
CA ILE A 108 0.42 1.44 -6.68
C ILE A 108 1.76 1.89 -7.23
N PHE A 109 2.06 3.18 -7.11
CA PHE A 109 3.36 3.74 -7.49
C PHE A 109 3.72 4.92 -6.58
N ILE A 110 5.00 5.30 -6.57
CA ILE A 110 5.53 6.34 -5.69
C ILE A 110 6.33 7.33 -6.52
N THR A 111 6.07 8.62 -6.33
CA THR A 111 6.85 9.70 -6.92
C THR A 111 7.50 10.55 -5.85
N ALA A 112 8.60 11.22 -6.21
CA ALA A 112 9.18 12.30 -5.42
C ALA A 112 8.59 13.64 -5.89
N GLU A 113 8.07 14.43 -4.95
CA GLU A 113 7.31 15.65 -5.21
C GLU A 113 7.78 16.81 -4.30
N ASP A 114 7.45 18.03 -4.69
CA ASP A 114 7.71 19.23 -3.87
C ASP A 114 6.64 19.41 -2.77
N GLU A 115 5.41 18.94 -3.03
CA GLU A 115 4.29 19.03 -2.11
C GLU A 115 3.54 17.70 -1.98
N GLY A 116 3.01 17.41 -0.80
CA GLY A 116 2.30 16.15 -0.54
C GLY A 116 0.85 16.12 -1.03
N THR A 117 0.30 17.26 -1.44
CA THR A 117 -1.12 17.46 -1.81
C THR A 117 -1.32 17.67 -3.30
N VAL A 118 -0.30 17.38 -4.12
CA VAL A 118 -0.40 17.45 -5.58
C VAL A 118 -1.52 16.52 -6.09
N THR A 119 -2.21 16.98 -7.14
CA THR A 119 -3.33 16.27 -7.77
C THR A 119 -2.91 15.43 -8.98
N PHE A 120 -1.71 15.65 -9.50
CA PHE A 120 -1.11 14.89 -10.59
C PHE A 120 0.31 14.46 -10.23
N PRO A 121 0.73 13.24 -10.64
CA PRO A 121 2.09 12.78 -10.38
C PRO A 121 3.11 13.55 -11.21
N GLY A 122 4.21 13.92 -10.56
CA GLY A 122 5.40 14.44 -11.19
C GLY A 122 6.17 13.36 -11.96
N ARG A 123 7.27 13.77 -12.59
CA ARG A 123 8.07 12.92 -13.49
C ARG A 123 9.05 11.98 -12.77
N GLN A 124 9.35 12.25 -11.49
CA GLN A 124 10.37 11.52 -10.75
C GLN A 124 9.75 10.32 -10.01
N GLU A 125 9.43 9.30 -10.78
CA GLU A 125 8.84 8.05 -10.27
C GLU A 125 9.93 7.12 -9.70
N LEU A 126 9.78 6.75 -8.43
CA LEU A 126 10.70 5.82 -7.77
C LEU A 126 10.30 4.37 -8.02
N PHE A 127 9.01 4.08 -7.90
CA PHE A 127 8.50 2.72 -7.92
C PHE A 127 7.17 2.65 -8.62
N ARG A 128 6.91 1.52 -9.28
CA ARG A 128 5.60 1.16 -9.84
C ARG A 128 5.40 -0.33 -9.76
N THR A 129 4.34 -0.78 -9.12
CA THR A 129 4.01 -2.20 -9.11
C THR A 129 3.55 -2.64 -10.50
N GLU A 130 3.70 -3.94 -10.78
CA GLU A 130 2.83 -4.58 -11.77
C GLU A 130 1.36 -4.42 -11.39
N LYS A 131 0.46 -4.57 -12.38
CA LYS A 131 -0.97 -4.60 -12.08
C LYS A 131 -1.28 -5.82 -11.21
N PHE A 132 -2.12 -5.64 -10.20
CA PHE A 132 -2.52 -6.69 -9.28
C PHE A 132 -4.03 -6.70 -9.07
N ARG A 133 -4.53 -7.83 -8.57
CA ARG A 133 -5.92 -7.98 -8.12
C ARG A 133 -5.94 -8.25 -6.63
N VAL A 134 -6.78 -7.52 -5.90
CA VAL A 134 -6.97 -7.76 -4.47
C VAL A 134 -7.74 -9.06 -4.29
N LYS A 135 -7.14 -10.02 -3.60
CA LYS A 135 -7.77 -11.30 -3.25
C LYS A 135 -9.07 -11.04 -2.47
N ALA A 136 -10.16 -11.60 -2.95
CA ALA A 136 -11.42 -11.60 -2.23
C ALA A 136 -11.37 -12.62 -1.07
N PHE A 137 -12.09 -12.34 0.00
CA PHE A 137 -12.34 -13.32 1.05
C PHE A 137 -13.22 -14.42 0.45
N LYS A 138 -12.71 -15.65 0.36
CA LYS A 138 -13.45 -16.82 -0.10
C LYS A 138 -13.99 -17.53 1.13
N LEU A 139 -15.29 -17.36 1.41
CA LEU A 139 -16.02 -18.24 2.33
C LEU A 139 -16.25 -19.55 1.57
N PHE A 140 -15.61 -20.63 2.03
CA PHE A 140 -16.06 -21.98 1.76
C PHE A 140 -16.81 -22.46 2.99
#